data_AF-A0A6N9ASF7-F1
#
_entry.id   AF-A0A6N9ASF7-F1
#
_cell.length_a   1.000
_cell.length_b   1.000
_cell.length_c   1.000
_cell.angle_alpha   90.00
_cell.angle_beta   90.00
_cell.angle_gamma   90.00
#
_symmetry.space_group_name_H-M   'P 1'
#
loop_
_entity.id
_entity.type
_entity.pdbx_description
1 polymer ?
#
loop_
_entity_poly.entity_id
_entity_poly.type
_entity_poly.pdbx_seq_one_letter_code
_entity_poly.pdbx_strand_id
1 'polypeptide(L)'
;MEQIISQLLKYEWWQIALILLSSGVPVAVYCILRNFNLTEWRKARDERHRERMQSCCPHAERVLRENGEAYFKSLINSSVKTREGVCSECGKAFPHGRTAELDSEYYYENHIEAYQERVKAYNKLAKKHGRRLLPD
;
A
#
# COMPACT_ATOMS: atom_id res chain seq x y z
N MET A 1 53.33 14.62 -5.74
CA MET A 1 52.37 14.82 -6.85
C MET A 1 52.98 14.43 -8.21
N GLU A 2 54.24 14.77 -8.49
CA GLU A 2 54.86 14.52 -9.81
C GLU A 2 54.98 13.03 -10.21
N GLN A 3 55.27 12.14 -9.25
CA GLN A 3 55.31 10.68 -9.52
C GLN A 3 53.95 10.08 -9.92
N ILE A 4 52.84 10.66 -9.42
CA ILE A 4 51.49 10.15 -9.70
C ILE A 4 51.06 10.57 -11.11
N ILE A 5 51.41 11.80 -11.51
CA ILE A 5 51.12 12.35 -12.84
C ILE A 5 51.88 11.57 -13.92
N SER A 6 53.15 11.21 -13.66
CA SER A 6 53.97 10.39 -14.56
C SER A 6 53.39 8.98 -14.80
N GLN A 7 52.78 8.36 -13.79
CA GLN A 7 52.16 7.03 -13.91
C GLN A 7 50.79 7.09 -14.62
N LEU A 8 50.04 8.17 -14.44
CA LEU A 8 48.74 8.39 -15.11
C LEU A 8 48.87 8.61 -16.62
N LEU A 9 50.00 9.15 -17.09
CA LEU A 9 50.31 9.36 -18.51
C LEU A 9 50.49 8.05 -19.32
N LYS A 10 50.58 6.89 -18.66
CA LYS A 10 50.69 5.57 -19.31
C LYS A 10 49.34 4.94 -19.64
N TYR A 11 48.25 5.47 -19.08
CA TYR A 11 46.91 4.92 -19.22
C TYR A 11 46.13 5.71 -20.26
N GLU A 12 45.43 5.00 -21.14
CA GLU A 12 44.50 5.61 -22.07
C GLU A 12 43.37 6.31 -21.30
N TRP A 13 42.82 7.40 -21.85
CA TRP A 13 41.83 8.24 -21.17
C TRP A 13 40.60 7.44 -20.67
N TRP A 14 40.21 6.37 -21.37
CA TRP A 14 39.11 5.49 -21.00
C TRP A 14 39.42 4.63 -19.76
N GLN A 15 40.69 4.25 -19.54
CA GLN A 15 41.11 3.48 -18.37
C GLN A 15 41.07 4.34 -17.12
N ILE A 16 41.47 5.60 -17.23
CA ILE A 16 41.37 6.60 -16.16
C ILE A 16 39.90 6.84 -15.79
N ALA A 17 39.02 6.95 -16.79
CA ALA A 17 37.58 7.08 -16.55
C ALA A 17 36.98 5.87 -15.81
N LEU A 18 37.39 4.64 -16.14
CA LEU A 18 36.93 3.43 -15.45
C LEU A 18 37.42 3.37 -13.99
N ILE A 19 38.65 3.78 -13.71
CA ILE A 19 39.19 3.81 -12.33
C ILE A 19 38.41 4.81 -11.47
N LEU A 20 38.12 6.00 -12.01
CA LEU A 20 37.33 7.02 -11.32
C LEU A 20 35.88 6.58 -11.09
N LEU A 21 35.26 5.91 -12.06
CA LEU A 21 33.92 5.34 -11.91
C LEU A 21 33.89 4.21 -10.88
N SER A 22 34.87 3.29 -10.92
CA SER A 22 34.94 2.14 -10.03
C SER A 22 35.13 2.51 -8.55
N SER A 23 35.77 3.65 -8.28
CA SER A 23 35.98 4.16 -6.92
C SER A 23 34.88 5.13 -6.50
N GLY A 24 34.35 5.94 -7.43
CA GLY A 24 33.28 6.89 -7.15
C GLY A 24 31.92 6.23 -6.88
N VAL A 25 31.56 5.19 -7.64
CA VAL A 25 30.26 4.52 -7.51
C VAL A 25 30.07 3.86 -6.14
N PRO A 26 31.03 3.07 -5.59
CA PRO A 26 30.89 2.48 -4.27
C PRO A 26 30.79 3.52 -3.14
N VAL A 27 31.54 4.62 -3.23
CA VAL A 27 31.48 5.72 -2.25
C VAL A 27 30.11 6.39 -2.27
N ALA A 28 29.57 6.65 -3.47
CA ALA A 28 28.22 7.21 -3.61
C ALA A 28 27.16 6.26 -3.04
N VAL A 29 27.22 4.96 -3.36
CA VAL A 29 26.30 3.95 -2.82
C VAL A 29 26.40 3.85 -1.30
N TYR A 30 27.60 3.85 -0.73
CA TYR A 30 27.81 3.83 0.71
C TYR A 30 27.21 5.06 1.40
N CYS A 31 27.41 6.26 0.85
CA CYS A 31 26.81 7.49 1.36
C CYS A 31 25.29 7.46 1.35
N ILE A 32 24.69 6.89 0.29
CA ILE A 32 23.24 6.69 0.20
C ILE A 32 22.77 5.71 1.28
N LEU A 33 23.40 4.53 1.38
CA LEU A 33 23.01 3.49 2.33
C LEU A 33 23.16 3.94 3.80
N ARG A 34 24.22 4.68 4.14
CA ARG A 34 24.44 5.21 5.50
C ARG A 34 23.32 6.15 5.95
N ASN A 35 22.80 6.97 5.04
CA ASN A 35 21.74 7.93 5.33
C ASN A 35 20.33 7.35 5.12
N PHE A 36 20.21 6.17 4.54
CA PHE A 36 18.92 5.54 4.26
C PHE A 36 18.40 4.78 5.47
N ASN A 37 17.49 5.40 6.22
CA ASN A 37 16.81 4.72 7.31
C ASN A 37 15.76 3.74 6.75
N LEU A 38 16.16 2.47 6.62
CA LEU A 38 15.29 1.38 6.15
C LEU A 38 14.00 1.24 6.97
N THR A 39 14.05 1.54 8.26
CA THR A 39 12.87 1.40 9.15
C THR A 39 11.83 2.47 8.84
N GLU A 40 12.25 3.73 8.71
CA GLU A 40 11.36 4.85 8.35
C GLU A 40 10.83 4.69 6.92
N TRP A 41 11.67 4.26 5.97
CA TRP A 41 11.21 3.98 4.62
C TRP A 41 10.16 2.86 4.58
N ARG A 42 10.37 1.78 5.35
CA ARG A 42 9.41 0.67 5.44
C ARG A 42 8.10 1.13 6.07
N LYS A 43 8.16 1.86 7.19
CA LYS A 43 6.96 2.46 7.81
C LYS A 43 6.20 3.35 6.83
N ALA A 44 6.87 4.27 6.16
CA ALA A 44 6.24 5.18 5.20
C ALA A 44 5.66 4.42 3.99
N ARG A 45 6.30 3.33 3.57
CA ARG A 45 5.79 2.44 2.53
C ARG A 45 4.51 1.75 3.00
N ASP A 46 4.52 1.16 4.20
CA ASP A 46 3.39 0.43 4.76
C ASP A 46 2.21 1.36 5.05
N GLU A 47 2.48 2.59 5.49
CA GLU A 47 1.48 3.65 5.68
C GLU A 47 0.77 3.98 4.37
N ARG A 48 1.52 4.29 3.31
CA ARG A 48 0.96 4.56 1.97
C ARG A 48 0.16 3.39 1.42
N HIS A 49 0.58 2.15 1.72
CA HIS A 49 -0.19 0.96 1.32
C HIS A 49 -1.48 0.85 2.10
N ARG A 50 -1.45 1.12 3.41
CA ARG A 50 -2.64 1.12 4.27
C ARG A 50 -3.64 2.17 3.80
N GLU A 51 -3.21 3.40 3.56
CA GLU A 51 -4.06 4.49 3.06
C GLU A 51 -4.76 4.13 1.75
N ARG A 52 -4.03 3.56 0.78
CA ARG A 52 -4.60 3.12 -0.51
C ARG A 52 -5.60 1.98 -0.37
N MET A 53 -5.36 1.05 0.55
CA MET A 53 -6.30 -0.04 0.83
C MET A 53 -7.55 0.49 1.54
N GLN A 54 -7.39 1.45 2.44
CA GLN A 54 -8.49 2.11 3.12
C GLN A 54 -9.32 2.95 2.16
N SER A 55 -8.73 3.67 1.20
CA SER A 55 -9.51 4.47 0.23
C SER A 55 -10.51 3.61 -0.55
N CYS A 56 -10.15 2.35 -0.85
CA CYS A 56 -10.94 1.44 -1.68
C CYS A 56 -11.69 0.36 -0.90
N CYS A 57 -11.83 0.46 0.43
CA CYS A 57 -12.43 -0.58 1.27
C CYS A 57 -13.80 -1.09 0.73
N PRO A 58 -13.89 -2.34 0.23
CA PRO A 58 -15.14 -2.95 -0.22
C PRO A 58 -15.65 -4.01 0.77
N HIS A 59 -15.09 -4.08 1.99
CA HIS A 59 -15.37 -5.14 2.95
C HIS A 59 -16.83 -5.09 3.44
N ALA A 60 -17.63 -5.98 2.88
CA ALA A 60 -18.94 -6.37 3.35
C ALA A 60 -19.01 -7.90 3.30
N GLU A 61 -19.69 -8.50 4.26
CA GLU A 61 -19.92 -9.94 4.31
C GLU A 61 -21.31 -10.23 3.77
N ARG A 62 -21.41 -11.12 2.78
CA ARG A 62 -22.71 -11.64 2.34
C ARG A 62 -23.17 -12.70 3.34
N VAL A 63 -24.27 -12.45 4.02
CA VAL A 63 -24.86 -13.39 4.99
C VAL A 63 -26.23 -13.83 4.46
N LEU A 64 -26.54 -15.11 4.64
CA LEU A 64 -27.88 -15.63 4.33
C LEU A 64 -28.76 -15.46 5.57
N ARG A 65 -29.93 -14.83 5.40
CA ARG A 65 -30.98 -14.85 6.42
C ARG A 65 -31.63 -16.22 6.48
N GLU A 66 -32.31 -16.49 7.60
CA GLU A 66 -33.07 -17.72 7.82
C GLU A 66 -34.20 -17.92 6.79
N ASN A 67 -34.69 -16.84 6.16
CA ASN A 67 -35.69 -16.88 5.09
C ASN A 67 -35.10 -17.16 3.70
N GLY A 68 -33.78 -17.38 3.58
CA GLY A 68 -33.09 -17.65 2.31
C GLY A 68 -32.68 -16.40 1.53
N GLU A 69 -33.00 -15.20 2.01
CA GLU A 69 -32.57 -13.95 1.38
C GLU A 69 -31.11 -13.63 1.76
N ALA A 70 -30.29 -13.27 0.77
CA ALA A 70 -28.93 -12.83 1.01
C ALA A 70 -28.92 -11.33 1.33
N TYR A 71 -28.35 -10.94 2.47
CA TYR A 71 -28.11 -9.54 2.83
C TYR A 71 -26.62 -9.28 3.02
N PHE A 72 -26.23 -8.02 2.89
CA PHE A 72 -24.84 -7.60 3.08
C PHE A 72 -24.68 -7.00 4.46
N LYS A 73 -23.91 -7.70 5.30
CA LYS A 73 -23.53 -7.22 6.63
C LYS A 73 -22.27 -6.37 6.50
N SER A 74 -22.30 -5.15 7.03
CA SER A 74 -21.10 -4.33 7.09
C SER A 74 -20.11 -4.94 8.10
N LEU A 75 -18.83 -5.03 7.73
CA LEU A 75 -17.75 -5.44 8.65
C LEU A 75 -17.24 -4.26 9.50
N ILE A 76 -18.10 -3.26 9.72
CA ILE A 76 -17.77 -2.03 10.44
C ILE A 76 -18.16 -2.22 11.90
N ASN A 77 -17.16 -2.36 12.76
CA ASN A 77 -17.35 -2.34 14.21
C ASN A 77 -17.52 -0.89 14.66
N SER A 78 -18.72 -0.53 15.11
CA SER A 78 -18.94 0.75 15.79
C SER A 78 -18.43 0.66 17.22
N SER A 79 -17.49 1.54 17.58
CA SER A 79 -17.09 1.69 18.98
C SER A 79 -18.10 2.60 19.67
N VAL A 80 -18.79 2.07 20.69
CA VAL A 80 -19.75 2.81 21.53
C VAL A 80 -19.13 4.09 22.12
N LYS A 81 -17.81 4.12 22.30
CA LYS A 81 -17.08 5.23 22.92
C LYS A 81 -16.67 6.35 21.95
N THR A 82 -16.26 6.02 20.73
CA THR A 82 -15.63 7.01 19.82
C THR A 82 -16.59 7.57 18.78
N ARG A 83 -17.80 7.02 18.66
CA ARG A 83 -18.72 7.36 17.56
C ARG A 83 -18.01 7.27 16.19
N GLU A 84 -17.11 6.31 16.03
CA GLU A 84 -16.47 6.02 14.76
C GLU A 84 -16.65 4.52 14.48
N GLY A 85 -17.08 4.21 13.25
CA GLY A 85 -17.13 2.84 12.76
C GLY A 85 -15.79 2.47 12.16
N VAL A 86 -15.19 1.35 12.56
CA VAL A 86 -13.90 0.90 11.99
C VAL A 86 -14.11 -0.42 11.26
N CYS A 87 -13.65 -0.52 10.01
CA CYS A 87 -13.64 -1.80 9.29
C CYS A 87 -12.69 -2.78 9.98
N SER A 88 -13.16 -3.98 10.32
CA SER A 88 -12.35 -5.02 10.96
C SER A 88 -11.18 -5.53 10.11
N GLU A 89 -11.33 -5.52 8.78
CA GLU A 89 -10.33 -6.07 7.85
C GLU A 89 -9.23 -5.07 7.48
N CYS A 90 -9.58 -3.81 7.21
CA CYS A 90 -8.62 -2.79 6.76
C CYS A 90 -8.39 -1.64 7.74
N GLY A 91 -9.12 -1.60 8.86
CA GLY A 91 -9.00 -0.57 9.89
C GLY A 91 -9.45 0.82 9.43
N LYS A 92 -10.18 0.95 8.32
CA LYS A 92 -10.69 2.24 7.84
C LYS A 92 -11.73 2.77 8.82
N ALA A 93 -11.53 3.99 9.31
CA ALA A 93 -12.52 4.70 10.09
C ALA A 93 -13.60 5.33 9.18
N PHE A 94 -14.84 5.28 9.63
CA PHE A 94 -16.01 5.87 9.02
C PHE A 94 -16.70 6.78 10.05
N PRO A 95 -17.11 8.00 9.65
CA PRO A 95 -17.79 8.92 10.57
C PRO A 95 -19.15 8.34 11.00
N HIS A 96 -19.53 8.46 12.29
CA HIS A 96 -20.89 8.13 12.71
C HIS A 96 -21.90 9.05 12.02
N GLY A 97 -23.00 8.47 11.56
CA GLY A 97 -24.13 9.25 11.06
C GLY A 97 -24.98 8.50 10.04
N ARG A 98 -24.47 7.39 9.49
CA ARG A 98 -25.25 6.46 8.66
C ARG A 98 -25.03 5.06 9.20
N THR A 99 -26.10 4.32 9.42
CA THR A 99 -26.03 2.89 9.73
C THR A 99 -25.24 2.24 8.61
N ALA A 100 -23.98 1.89 8.89
CA ALA A 100 -23.06 1.31 7.92
C ALA A 100 -23.68 0.12 7.19
N GLU A 101 -24.58 -0.59 7.86
CA GLU A 101 -25.39 -1.69 7.33
C GLU A 101 -26.42 -1.23 6.28
N LEU A 102 -27.26 -0.23 6.57
CA LEU A 102 -28.25 0.31 5.61
C LEU A 102 -27.58 0.95 4.39
N ASP A 103 -26.48 1.68 4.59
CA ASP A 103 -25.71 2.23 3.46
C ASP A 103 -25.06 1.11 2.67
N SER A 104 -24.52 0.06 3.32
CA SER A 104 -23.90 -1.06 2.59
C SER A 104 -24.92 -1.87 1.78
N GLU A 105 -26.11 -2.10 2.32
CA GLU A 105 -27.20 -2.83 1.67
C GLU A 105 -27.77 -1.99 0.53
N TYR A 106 -28.10 -0.72 0.78
CA TYR A 106 -28.56 0.23 -0.26
C TYR A 106 -27.54 0.43 -1.38
N TYR A 107 -26.25 0.55 -1.06
CA TYR A 107 -25.19 0.74 -2.06
C TYR A 107 -24.92 -0.54 -2.85
N TYR A 108 -25.08 -1.73 -2.24
CA TYR A 108 -24.97 -2.99 -2.97
C TYR A 108 -26.12 -3.22 -3.92
N GLU A 109 -27.36 -2.99 -3.47
CA GLU A 109 -28.56 -3.23 -4.26
C GLU A 109 -28.68 -2.24 -5.42
N ASN A 110 -28.31 -0.97 -5.21
CA ASN A 110 -28.46 0.08 -6.22
C ASN A 110 -27.18 0.34 -7.04
N HIS A 111 -26.01 -0.07 -6.57
CA HIS A 111 -24.71 0.20 -7.20
C HIS A 111 -23.79 -1.02 -7.25
N ILE A 112 -24.34 -2.19 -7.60
CA ILE A 112 -23.60 -3.46 -7.66
C ILE A 112 -22.37 -3.40 -8.58
N GLU A 113 -22.46 -2.69 -9.71
CA GLU A 113 -21.34 -2.51 -10.64
C GLU A 113 -20.20 -1.71 -10.00
N ALA A 114 -20.53 -0.60 -9.34
CA ALA A 114 -19.55 0.23 -8.62
C ALA A 114 -18.92 -0.54 -7.44
N TYR A 115 -19.68 -1.42 -6.81
CA TYR A 115 -19.16 -2.32 -5.79
C TYR A 115 -18.16 -3.32 -6.39
N GLN A 116 -18.51 -4.00 -7.48
CA GLN A 116 -17.61 -4.93 -8.16
C GLN A 116 -16.32 -4.25 -8.65
N GLU A 117 -16.40 -3.00 -9.14
CA GLU A 117 -15.22 -2.22 -9.50
C GLU A 117 -14.31 -1.94 -8.30
N ARG A 118 -14.88 -1.64 -7.13
CA ARG A 118 -14.11 -1.46 -5.89
C ARG A 118 -13.47 -2.76 -5.42
N VAL A 119 -14.16 -3.89 -5.52
CA VAL A 119 -13.58 -5.22 -5.24
C VAL A 119 -12.42 -5.51 -6.18
N LYS A 120 -12.58 -5.28 -7.48
CA LYS A 120 -11.49 -5.46 -8.46
C LYS A 120 -10.30 -4.55 -8.17
N ALA A 121 -10.54 -3.28 -7.85
CA ALA A 121 -9.50 -2.33 -7.48
C ALA A 121 -8.77 -2.76 -6.20
N TYR A 122 -9.51 -3.21 -5.19
CA TYR A 122 -8.95 -3.75 -3.96
C TYR A 122 -8.14 -5.03 -4.23
N ASN A 123 -8.66 -6.00 -4.97
CA ASN A 123 -7.99 -7.25 -5.32
C ASN A 123 -6.68 -7.00 -6.10
N LYS A 124 -6.66 -6.01 -7.00
CA LYS A 124 -5.44 -5.58 -7.70
C LYS A 124 -4.38 -5.05 -6.75
N LEU A 125 -4.78 -4.24 -5.76
CA LEU A 125 -3.88 -3.74 -4.72
C LEU A 125 -3.46 -4.87 -3.76
N ALA A 126 -4.37 -5.71 -3.33
CA ALA A 126 -4.14 -6.85 -2.44
C ALA A 126 -3.12 -7.84 -3.04
N LYS A 127 -3.26 -8.19 -4.32
CA LYS A 127 -2.31 -9.04 -5.05
C LYS A 127 -0.90 -8.44 -5.09
N LYS A 128 -0.79 -7.13 -5.28
CA LYS A 128 0.49 -6.42 -5.30
C LYS A 128 1.18 -6.39 -3.93
N HIS A 129 0.41 -6.50 -2.85
CA HIS A 129 0.86 -6.32 -1.48
C HIS A 129 0.79 -7.59 -0.62
N GLY A 130 0.47 -8.75 -1.21
CA GLY A 130 0.43 -10.04 -0.51
C GLY A 130 -0.69 -10.14 0.54
N ARG A 131 -1.81 -9.45 0.34
CA ARG A 131 -2.99 -9.49 1.22
C ARG A 131 -4.02 -10.50 0.70
N ARG A 132 -4.95 -10.90 1.58
CA ARG A 132 -6.10 -11.75 1.24
C ARG A 132 -6.95 -11.05 0.17
N LEU A 133 -7.30 -11.80 -0.88
CA LEU A 133 -8.22 -11.37 -1.92
C LEU A 133 -9.66 -11.54 -1.43
N LEU A 134 -10.54 -10.63 -1.83
CA LEU A 134 -11.97 -10.77 -1.66
C LEU A 134 -12.54 -11.65 -2.78
N PRO A 135 -13.60 -12.43 -2.51
CA PRO A 135 -14.31 -13.16 -3.54
C PRO A 135 -14.91 -12.18 -4.56
N ASP A 136 -14.89 -12.58 -5.83
CA ASP A 136 -15.47 -11.83 -6.95
C ASP A 136 -17.00 -11.95 -7.01
#